data_AF-A0A9W6IXK8-F1
#
_entry.id   AF-A0A9W6IXK8-F1
#
_cell.length_a   1.000
_cell.length_b   1.000
_cell.length_c   1.000
_cell.angle_alpha   90.00
_cell.angle_beta   90.00
_cell.angle_gamma   90.00
#
_symmetry.space_group_name_H-M   'P 1'
#
loop_
_entity.id
_entity.type
_entity.pdbx_description
1 polymer ?
#
loop_
_entity_poly.entity_id
_entity_poly.type
_entity_poly.pdbx_seq_one_letter_code
_entity_poly.pdbx_strand_id
1 'polypeptide(L)' 'MAIAPEDAERRIRAKRINERLKLLAGSVNTVGLTVLGAAVLVPFIGGTFTPAALVWILLAVGLHSVAQVLLSWLRSED' A
#
# COMPACT_ATOMS: atom_id res chain seq x y z
N MET A 1 33.40 -2.32 14.49
CA MET A 1 33.01 -1.16 15.32
C MET A 1 31.78 -1.59 16.10
N ALA A 2 31.84 -1.67 17.42
CA ALA A 2 30.67 -2.01 18.22
C ALA A 2 29.64 -0.88 18.10
N ILE A 3 28.39 -1.22 17.79
CA ILE A 3 27.28 -0.27 17.67
C ILE A 3 26.98 0.27 19.07
N ALA A 4 26.89 1.59 19.23
CA ALA A 4 26.50 2.17 20.50
C ALA A 4 25.07 1.68 20.87
N PRO A 5 24.79 1.38 22.15
CA PRO A 5 23.49 0.82 22.55
C PRO A 5 22.29 1.70 22.14
N GLU A 6 22.49 3.02 22.07
CA GLU A 6 21.52 4.01 21.57
C GLU A 6 21.20 3.86 20.08
N ASP A 7 22.19 3.56 19.24
CA ASP A 7 22.01 3.28 17.82
C ASP A 7 21.24 1.97 17.61
N ALA A 8 21.50 0.97 18.44
CA ALA A 8 20.77 -0.30 18.40
C ALA A 8 19.28 -0.10 18.73
N GLU A 9 18.94 0.69 19.76
CA GLU A 9 17.57 0.99 20.14
C GLU A 9 16.83 1.78 19.04
N ARG A 10 17.50 2.80 18.46
CA ARG A 10 16.97 3.58 17.34
C ARG A 10 16.63 2.69 16.13
N ARG A 11 17.52 1.77 15.78
CA ARG A 11 17.33 0.82 14.67
C ARG A 11 16.18 -0.15 14.93
N ILE A 12 16.05 -0.70 16.14
CA ILE A 12 14.93 -1.57 16.52
C ILE A 12 13.59 -0.81 16.41
N ARG A 13 13.55 0.44 16.86
CA ARG A 13 12.35 1.27 16.76
C ARG A 13 11.99 1.57 15.30
N ALA A 14 12.97 1.88 14.46
CA ALA A 14 12.77 2.08 13.02
C ALA A 14 12.18 0.82 12.36
N LYS A 15 12.75 -0.36 12.66
CA LYS A 15 12.24 -1.66 12.15
C LYS A 15 10.78 -1.90 12.49
N ARG A 16 10.38 -1.74 13.76
CA ARG A 16 8.99 -1.95 14.19
C ARG A 16 8.02 -1.00 13.49
N ILE A 17 8.42 0.25 13.26
CA ILE A 17 7.59 1.24 12.55
C ILE A 17 7.49 0.83 11.07
N ASN A 18 8.61 0.46 10.46
CA ASN A 18 8.67 0.06 9.06
C ASN A 18 7.83 -1.19 8.78
N GLU A 19 7.86 -2.21 9.64
CA GLU A 19 7.02 -3.40 9.51
C GLU A 19 5.53 -3.05 9.52
N ARG A 20 5.10 -2.17 10.44
CA ARG A 20 3.71 -1.71 10.50
C ARG A 20 3.30 -0.96 9.23
N LEU A 21 4.17 -0.08 8.72
CA LEU A 21 3.93 0.66 7.48
C LEU A 21 3.86 -0.28 6.27
N LYS A 22 4.77 -1.27 6.18
CA LYS A 22 4.77 -2.28 5.11
C LYS A 22 3.48 -3.10 5.12
N LEU A 23 3.06 -3.56 6.30
CA LEU A 23 1.80 -4.31 6.45
C LEU A 23 0.60 -3.47 6.04
N LEU A 24 0.50 -2.23 6.52
CA LEU A 24 -0.61 -1.33 6.18
C LEU A 24 -0.63 -1.01 4.68
N ALA A 25 0.51 -0.63 4.11
CA ALA A 25 0.64 -0.34 2.68
C ALA A 25 0.27 -1.58 1.84
N GLY A 26 0.74 -2.76 2.24
CA GLY A 26 0.36 -4.03 1.64
C GLY A 26 -1.14 -4.25 1.66
N SER A 27 -1.78 -4.12 2.82
CA SER A 27 -3.24 -4.29 2.96
C SER A 27 -4.02 -3.29 2.09
N VAL A 28 -3.66 -2.00 2.12
CA VAL A 28 -4.32 -0.97 1.32
C VAL A 28 -4.16 -1.26 -0.17
N ASN A 29 -2.96 -1.64 -0.60
CA ASN A 29 -2.68 -1.98 -1.99
C ASN A 29 -3.44 -3.24 -2.43
N THR A 30 -3.54 -4.27 -1.59
CA THR A 30 -4.32 -5.47 -1.87
C THR A 30 -5.80 -5.14 -2.07
N VAL A 31 -6.39 -4.30 -1.21
CA VAL A 31 -7.77 -3.83 -1.39
C VAL A 31 -7.91 -3.08 -2.72
N GLY A 32 -6.99 -2.16 -3.02
CA GLY A 32 -6.98 -1.44 -4.30
C GLY A 32 -6.93 -2.39 -5.51
N LEU A 33 -6.07 -3.40 -5.47
CA LEU A 33 -5.95 -4.39 -6.54
C LEU A 33 -7.22 -5.24 -6.70
N THR A 34 -7.84 -5.66 -5.59
CA THR A 34 -9.12 -6.39 -5.63
C THR A 34 -10.23 -5.53 -6.24
N VAL A 35 -10.34 -4.25 -5.84
CA VAL A 35 -11.31 -3.31 -6.41
C VAL A 35 -11.06 -3.11 -7.90
N LEU A 36 -9.80 -2.92 -8.30
CA LEU A 36 -9.42 -2.78 -9.72
C LEU A 36 -9.84 -4.01 -10.53
N GLY A 37 -9.52 -5.20 -10.02
CA GLY A 37 -9.88 -6.46 -10.64
C GLY A 37 -11.39 -6.60 -10.83
N ALA A 38 -12.18 -6.31 -9.80
CA ALA A 38 -13.64 -6.36 -9.89
C ALA A 38 -14.19 -5.31 -10.87
N ALA A 39 -13.67 -4.09 -10.83
CA ALA A 39 -14.09 -2.98 -11.68
C ALA A 39 -13.80 -3.23 -13.18
N VAL A 40 -12.82 -4.07 -13.50
CA VAL A 40 -12.49 -4.46 -14.88
C VAL A 40 -13.22 -5.75 -15.28
N LEU A 41 -13.17 -6.80 -14.45
CA LEU A 41 -13.69 -8.12 -14.80
C LEU A 41 -15.21 -8.14 -14.89
N VAL A 42 -15.93 -7.45 -13.99
CA VAL A 42 -17.40 -7.46 -14.00
C VAL A 42 -17.95 -6.85 -15.30
N PRO A 43 -17.52 -5.65 -15.74
CA PRO A 43 -17.90 -5.12 -17.05
C PRO A 43 -17.46 -5.97 -18.22
N PHE A 44 -16.25 -6.56 -18.14
CA PHE A 44 -15.72 -7.42 -19.20
C PHE A 44 -16.59 -8.66 -19.42
N ILE A 45 -17.01 -9.32 -18.33
CA ILE A 45 -17.90 -10.49 -18.38
C ILE A 45 -19.33 -10.07 -18.76
N GLY A 46 -19.82 -8.94 -18.23
CA GLY A 46 -21.17 -8.44 -18.45
C GLY A 46 -21.39 -7.70 -19.76
N GLY A 47 -20.34 -7.46 -20.56
CA GLY A 47 -20.41 -6.80 -21.86
C GLY A 47 -20.77 -5.31 -21.82
N THR A 48 -20.83 -4.69 -20.64
CA THR A 48 -21.22 -3.28 -20.48
C THR A 48 -20.26 -2.56 -19.55
N PHE A 49 -19.57 -1.56 -20.08
CA PHE A 49 -18.72 -0.68 -19.30
C PHE A 49 -19.48 0.59 -18.91
N THR A 50 -19.61 0.83 -17.60
CA THR A 50 -20.41 1.94 -17.06
C THR A 50 -19.53 3.03 -16.48
N PRO A 51 -20.02 4.28 -16.35
CA PRO A 51 -19.30 5.33 -15.63
C PRO A 51 -18.95 4.95 -14.18
N ALA A 52 -19.77 4.10 -13.54
CA ALA A 52 -19.46 3.58 -12.22
C ALA A 52 -18.18 2.72 -12.20
N ALA A 53 -17.91 1.94 -13.25
CA ALA A 53 -16.66 1.18 -13.38
C ALA A 53 -15.43 2.10 -13.41
N LEU A 54 -15.52 3.25 -14.10
CA LEU A 54 -14.46 4.26 -14.08
C LEU A 54 -14.22 4.82 -12.68
N VAL A 55 -15.28 5.12 -11.93
CA VAL A 55 -15.15 5.60 -10.54
C VAL A 55 -14.45 4.56 -9.67
N TRP A 56 -14.78 3.28 -9.81
CA TRP A 56 -14.12 2.21 -9.06
C TRP A 56 -12.64 2.02 -9.47
N ILE A 57 -12.32 2.16 -10.76
CA ILE A 57 -10.92 2.15 -11.23
C ILE A 57 -10.14 3.32 -10.62
N LEU A 58 -10.71 4.53 -10.64
CA LEU A 58 -10.07 5.71 -10.04
C LEU A 58 -9.89 5.55 -8.53
N LEU A 59 -10.86 4.96 -7.83
CA LEU A 59 -10.72 4.62 -6.41
C LEU A 59 -9.56 3.64 -6.19
N ALA A 60 -9.47 2.58 -6.99
CA ALA A 60 -8.38 1.62 -6.89
C ALA A 60 -7.00 2.26 -7.12
N VAL A 61 -6.89 3.16 -8.09
CA VAL A 61 -5.68 3.96 -8.32
C VAL A 61 -5.38 4.84 -7.10
N GLY A 62 -6.39 5.49 -6.52
CA GLY A 62 -6.23 6.27 -5.30
C GLY A 62 -5.71 5.44 -4.12
N LEU A 63 -6.26 4.24 -3.91
CA LEU A 63 -5.79 3.30 -2.89
C LEU A 63 -4.34 2.87 -3.14
N HIS A 64 -3.99 2.58 -4.40
CA HIS A 64 -2.61 2.28 -4.77
C HIS A 64 -1.67 3.45 -4.45
N SER A 65 -2.06 4.68 -4.78
CA SER A 65 -1.29 5.88 -4.45
C SER A 65 -1.13 6.07 -2.94
N VAL A 66 -2.17 5.83 -2.14
CA VAL A 66 -2.08 5.87 -0.67
C VAL A 66 -1.06 4.85 -0.17
N ALA A 67 -1.05 3.63 -0.72
CA ALA A 67 -0.04 2.63 -0.35
C ALA A 67 1.39 3.10 -0.67
N GLN A 68 1.60 3.74 -1.82
CA GLN A 68 2.91 4.33 -2.16
C GLN A 68 3.32 5.45 -1.19
N VAL A 69 2.38 6.31 -0.80
CA VAL A 69 2.62 7.36 0.21
C VAL A 69 3.00 6.74 1.56
N LEU A 70 2.34 5.67 2.00
CA LEU A 70 2.71 4.97 3.23
C LEU A 70 4.12 4.40 3.19
N LEU A 71 4.55 3.85 2.05
CA LEU A 71 5.92 3.35 1.87
C LEU A 71 6.96 4.48 1.85
N SER A 72 6.58 5.69 1.44
CA SER A 72 7.48 6.86 1.49
C SER A 72 7.85 7.28 2.92
N TRP A 73 7.10 6.82 3.93
CA TRP A 73 7.36 7.12 5.35
C TRP A 73 8.30 6.12 6.03
N LEU A 74 8.82 5.14 5.30
CA LEU A 74 9.82 4.21 5.83
C LEU A 74 11.07 4.97 6.28
N ARG A 75 11.59 4.59 7.46
CA ARG A 75 12.79 5.17 8.06
C ARG A 75 14.01 4.31 7.75
N SER A 76 15.20 4.93 7.67
CA SER A 76 16.46 4.18 7.56
C SER A 76 16.61 3.18 8.70
N GLU A 77 17.00 1.95 8.36
CA GLU A 77 17.33 0.88 9.32
C GLU A 77 18.85 0.68 9.47
N ASP A 78 19.63 1.44 8.71
CA ASP A 78 21.09 1.48 8.74
C ASP A 78 21.60 2.44 9.82
#